data_AF-A0A0F6SHV6-F1
#
_entry.id   AF-A0A0F6SHV6-F1
#
_cell.length_a   1.000
_cell.length_b   1.000
_cell.length_c   1.000
_cell.angle_alpha   90.00
_cell.angle_beta   90.00
_cell.angle_gamma   90.00
#
_symmetry.space_group_name_H-M   'P 1'
#
loop_
_entity.id
_entity.type
_entity.pdbx_description
1 polymer ?
#
loop_
_entity_poly.entity_id
_entity_poly.type
_entity_poly.pdbx_seq_one_letter_code
_entity_poly.pdbx_strand_id
1 'polypeptide(L)'
;MIASIKKRIVTPITATFDRAASRVIFGRSEQSKRRSAAESLGPIERHRRLDEIGAFYGTAQHVGDPDSFFPRIAADGLREQHVGRIGQDGTIVDLRWRSALAPLSSDPEVVRRLEERADVNHTAIVRLYAHLDRPRPTIVLLHGYLGGVFAIEEVAFPVRWMFERGLDVVLGVLPHHGPRGIRGRRPLLPHSDPRITIESFRHAIVDLRTLVSVLRDRGAPAVGAMGMSLGGYTSALLATVEPIDFVVPMIPLASIADFARDGDRLVGTATQRREQYDALEKAHCAVSPLARPSKVDPARALVIAGSGDRITPQSHAEKLAKHLDARLHLFDGGHLLQVGRDEGFREVARMLAREGWLEPRGGPRL
;
A
#
# COMPACT_ATOMS: atom_id res chain seq x y z
N MET A 1 -32.22 -0.35 -15.49
CA MET A 1 -32.83 -1.54 -14.84
C MET A 1 -31.80 -2.64 -14.57
N ILE A 2 -31.02 -3.10 -15.56
CA ILE A 2 -30.01 -4.17 -15.41
C ILE A 2 -28.87 -3.83 -14.41
N ALA A 3 -28.37 -2.58 -14.39
CA ALA A 3 -27.34 -2.15 -13.44
C ALA A 3 -27.81 -2.20 -11.97
N SER A 4 -29.06 -1.80 -11.71
CA SER A 4 -29.66 -1.86 -10.37
C SER A 4 -29.88 -3.30 -9.87
N ILE A 5 -30.19 -4.23 -10.79
CA ILE A 5 -30.34 -5.65 -10.49
C ILE A 5 -28.97 -6.31 -10.21
N LYS A 6 -27.94 -5.99 -11.02
CA LYS A 6 -26.56 -6.44 -10.76
C LYS A 6 -26.07 -6.01 -9.38
N LYS A 7 -26.23 -4.72 -9.02
CA LYS A 7 -25.82 -4.20 -7.72
C LYS A 7 -26.53 -4.88 -6.54
N ARG A 8 -27.83 -5.17 -6.67
CA ARG A 8 -28.62 -5.88 -5.63
C ARG A 8 -28.17 -7.32 -5.38
N ILE A 9 -27.55 -7.98 -6.36
CA ILE A 9 -27.16 -9.40 -6.26
C ILE A 9 -25.65 -9.56 -6.00
N VAL A 10 -24.81 -8.79 -6.69
CA VAL A 10 -23.35 -8.92 -6.63
C VAL A 10 -22.80 -8.47 -5.28
N THR A 11 -23.22 -7.30 -4.79
CA THR A 11 -22.68 -6.71 -3.56
C THR A 11 -22.88 -7.58 -2.31
N PRO A 12 -24.04 -8.24 -2.07
CA PRO A 12 -24.18 -9.18 -0.95
C PRO A 12 -23.27 -10.42 -1.05
N ILE A 13 -23.06 -10.96 -2.25
CA ILE A 13 -22.22 -12.14 -2.48
C ILE A 13 -20.75 -11.80 -2.20
N THR A 14 -20.26 -10.68 -2.75
CA THR A 14 -18.87 -10.24 -2.55
C THR A 14 -18.60 -9.93 -1.08
N ALA A 15 -19.55 -9.27 -0.40
CA ALA A 15 -19.45 -9.01 1.04
C ALA A 15 -19.38 -10.29 1.89
N THR A 16 -20.11 -11.34 1.50
CA THR A 16 -20.08 -12.64 2.20
C THR A 16 -18.73 -13.34 2.01
N PHE A 17 -18.22 -13.34 0.78
CA PHE A 17 -16.90 -13.90 0.46
C PHE A 17 -15.78 -13.18 1.22
N ASP A 18 -15.79 -11.85 1.24
CA ASP A 18 -14.80 -11.03 1.96
C ASP A 18 -14.79 -11.35 3.46
N ARG A 19 -15.97 -11.49 4.10
CA ARG A 19 -16.05 -11.87 5.52
C ARG A 19 -15.45 -13.25 5.78
N ALA A 20 -15.73 -14.22 4.91
CA ALA A 20 -15.19 -15.58 5.03
C ALA A 20 -13.66 -15.58 4.88
N ALA A 21 -13.16 -14.95 3.81
CA ALA A 21 -11.72 -14.86 3.55
C ALA A 21 -10.98 -14.05 4.61
N SER A 22 -11.58 -12.98 5.13
CA SER A 22 -11.01 -12.19 6.22
C SER A 22 -10.77 -13.03 7.48
N ARG A 23 -11.71 -13.93 7.84
CA ARG A 23 -11.48 -14.87 8.96
C ARG A 23 -10.33 -15.85 8.72
N VAL A 24 -10.06 -16.23 7.48
CA VAL A 24 -8.95 -17.15 7.15
C VAL A 24 -7.61 -16.40 7.10
N ILE A 25 -7.58 -15.24 6.45
CA ILE A 25 -6.38 -14.45 6.20
C ILE A 25 -5.98 -13.69 7.47
N PHE A 26 -6.93 -13.01 8.08
CA PHE A 26 -6.72 -12.09 9.21
C PHE A 26 -7.23 -12.62 10.54
N GLY A 27 -8.07 -13.65 10.53
CA GLY A 27 -8.45 -14.34 11.75
C GLY A 27 -7.27 -15.09 12.34
N ARG A 28 -7.27 -15.19 13.67
CA ARG A 28 -6.19 -15.80 14.45
C ARG A 28 -6.76 -16.81 15.41
N SER A 29 -6.15 -17.99 15.47
CA SER A 29 -6.45 -18.98 16.51
C SER A 29 -6.05 -18.45 17.88
N GLU A 30 -6.67 -18.96 18.94
CA GLU A 30 -6.30 -18.62 20.33
C GLU A 30 -4.82 -18.91 20.62
N GLN A 31 -4.28 -19.97 20.02
CA GLN A 31 -2.86 -20.28 20.10
C GLN A 31 -1.98 -19.20 19.46
N SER A 32 -2.40 -18.63 18.31
CA SER A 32 -1.69 -17.54 17.65
C SER A 32 -1.74 -16.26 18.47
N LYS A 33 -2.90 -15.93 19.06
CA LYS A 33 -3.06 -14.78 19.97
C LYS A 33 -2.14 -14.90 21.19
N ARG A 34 -2.12 -16.07 21.84
CA ARG A 34 -1.25 -16.34 23.01
C ARG A 34 0.24 -16.23 22.70
N ARG A 35 0.66 -16.58 21.47
CA ARG A 35 2.06 -16.47 21.03
C ARG A 35 2.48 -15.05 20.66
N SER A 36 1.53 -14.14 20.41
CA SER A 36 1.82 -12.75 20.10
C SER A 36 2.08 -11.98 21.40
N ALA A 37 3.34 -11.60 21.64
CA ALA A 37 3.72 -10.83 22.83
C ALA A 37 2.87 -9.57 23.00
N ALA A 38 2.59 -8.83 21.92
CA ALA A 38 1.77 -7.62 21.96
C ALA A 38 0.26 -7.87 22.16
N GLU A 39 -0.28 -8.99 21.66
CA GLU A 39 -1.73 -9.26 21.68
C GLU A 39 -2.17 -10.19 22.81
N SER A 40 -1.22 -10.85 23.48
CA SER A 40 -1.46 -11.62 24.70
C SER A 40 -1.61 -10.73 25.95
N LEU A 41 -1.31 -9.43 25.83
CA LEU A 41 -1.39 -8.46 26.92
C LEU A 41 -2.85 -8.17 27.33
N GLY A 42 -3.07 -8.04 28.63
CA GLY A 42 -4.31 -7.47 29.18
C GLY A 42 -4.50 -6.01 28.77
N PRO A 43 -5.72 -5.46 28.88
CA PRO A 43 -6.07 -4.13 28.35
C PRO A 43 -5.20 -2.99 28.89
N ILE A 44 -4.89 -3.00 30.20
CA ILE A 44 -4.08 -1.95 30.85
C ILE A 44 -2.64 -1.98 30.31
N GLU A 45 -2.01 -3.15 30.32
CA GLU A 45 -0.64 -3.31 29.84
C GLU A 45 -0.54 -3.02 28.34
N ARG A 46 -1.53 -3.43 27.55
CA ARG A 46 -1.59 -3.12 26.12
C ARG A 46 -1.65 -1.62 25.85
N HIS A 47 -2.50 -0.89 26.58
CA HIS A 47 -2.55 0.56 26.48
C HIS A 47 -1.21 1.21 26.83
N ARG A 48 -0.61 0.83 27.97
CA ARG A 48 0.70 1.31 28.41
C ARG A 48 1.79 1.09 27.36
N ARG A 49 1.82 -0.09 26.72
CA ARG A 49 2.76 -0.38 25.62
C ARG A 49 2.51 0.48 24.39
N LEU A 50 1.25 0.70 24.02
CA LEU A 50 0.92 1.59 22.90
C LEU A 50 1.35 3.04 23.18
N ASP A 51 1.20 3.51 24.41
CA ASP A 51 1.69 4.83 24.83
C ASP A 51 3.21 4.95 24.75
N GLU A 52 3.97 3.93 25.19
CA GLU A 52 5.43 3.88 25.03
C GLU A 52 5.84 3.96 23.55
N ILE A 53 5.17 3.18 22.70
CA ILE A 53 5.41 3.17 21.25
C ILE A 53 5.08 4.55 20.66
N GLY A 54 3.95 5.16 21.06
CA GLY A 54 3.55 6.48 20.64
C GLY A 54 4.48 7.59 21.11
N ALA A 55 5.07 7.48 22.30
CA ALA A 55 6.08 8.42 22.77
C ALA A 55 7.38 8.35 21.95
N PHE A 56 7.74 7.16 21.46
CA PHE A 56 8.95 6.95 20.67
C PHE A 56 8.77 7.28 19.18
N TYR A 57 7.75 6.70 18.53
CA TYR A 57 7.53 6.86 17.09
C TYR A 57 6.65 8.06 16.75
N GLY A 58 5.66 8.36 17.58
CA GLY A 58 4.62 9.36 17.30
C GLY A 58 5.00 10.80 17.66
N THR A 59 6.27 11.18 17.49
CA THR A 59 6.77 12.51 17.86
C THR A 59 6.40 13.55 16.80
N ALA A 60 6.29 14.81 17.22
CA ALA A 60 6.07 15.93 16.29
C ALA A 60 7.19 16.05 15.25
N GLN A 61 8.42 15.70 15.60
CA GLN A 61 9.56 15.69 14.68
C GLN A 61 9.37 14.66 13.56
N HIS A 62 9.05 13.40 13.90
CA HIS A 62 8.86 12.35 12.90
C HIS A 62 7.67 12.61 11.97
N VAL A 63 6.66 13.35 12.44
CA VAL A 63 5.51 13.73 11.62
C VAL A 63 5.79 14.97 10.78
N GLY A 64 6.34 16.01 11.38
CA GLY A 64 6.52 17.34 10.79
C GLY A 64 7.69 17.45 9.82
N ASP A 65 8.73 16.64 10.00
CA ASP A 65 9.86 16.53 9.07
C ASP A 65 9.93 15.10 8.50
N PRO A 66 9.37 14.86 7.31
CA PRO A 66 9.40 13.54 6.68
C PRO A 66 10.82 13.02 6.42
N ASP A 67 11.81 13.89 6.21
CA ASP A 67 13.18 13.46 5.90
C ASP A 67 13.90 12.91 7.14
N SER A 68 13.52 13.37 8.34
CA SER A 68 14.02 12.82 9.61
C SER A 68 13.59 11.37 9.85
N PHE A 69 12.39 10.99 9.40
CA PHE A 69 11.84 9.66 9.63
C PHE A 69 12.01 8.73 8.42
N PHE A 70 11.82 9.25 7.21
CA PHE A 70 11.94 8.54 5.95
C PHE A 70 13.17 9.05 5.16
N PRO A 71 14.41 8.77 5.56
CA PRO A 71 15.58 9.37 4.93
C PRO A 71 15.63 9.14 3.41
N ARG A 72 16.13 10.12 2.66
CA ARG A 72 16.43 9.95 1.23
C ARG A 72 17.71 9.13 1.08
N ILE A 73 17.61 8.00 0.39
CA ILE A 73 18.73 7.10 0.14
C ILE A 73 18.86 6.91 -1.37
N ALA A 74 20.08 6.95 -1.90
CA ALA A 74 20.33 6.67 -3.32
C ALA A 74 20.22 5.16 -3.59
N ALA A 75 19.94 4.78 -4.84
CA ALA A 75 19.87 3.37 -5.25
C ALA A 75 21.27 2.75 -5.33
N ASP A 76 21.87 2.45 -4.18
CA ASP A 76 23.20 1.83 -4.09
C ASP A 76 23.20 0.45 -4.78
N GLY A 77 24.19 0.25 -5.66
CA GLY A 77 24.32 -0.96 -6.45
C GLY A 77 23.13 -1.25 -7.36
N LEU A 78 22.45 -0.21 -7.89
CA LEU A 78 21.35 -0.38 -8.85
C LEU A 78 21.79 -1.26 -10.03
N ARG A 79 21.11 -2.38 -10.21
CA ARG A 79 21.30 -3.34 -11.30
C ARG A 79 20.00 -3.48 -12.08
N GLU A 80 20.15 -3.63 -13.37
CA GLU A 80 19.07 -3.91 -14.30
C GLU A 80 19.27 -5.29 -14.91
N GLN A 81 18.20 -6.07 -14.95
CA GLN A 81 18.19 -7.39 -15.59
C GLN A 81 17.03 -7.43 -16.59
N HIS A 82 17.34 -7.62 -17.87
CA HIS A 82 16.32 -7.86 -18.88
C HIS A 82 15.66 -9.23 -18.65
N VAL A 83 14.33 -9.25 -18.54
CA VAL A 83 13.55 -10.47 -18.25
C VAL A 83 12.52 -10.80 -19.33
N GLY A 84 12.26 -9.90 -20.28
CA GLY A 84 11.35 -10.19 -21.39
C GLY A 84 10.97 -8.97 -22.23
N ARG A 85 9.99 -9.16 -23.12
CA ARG A 85 9.40 -8.10 -23.93
C ARG A 85 7.91 -7.99 -23.64
N ILE A 86 7.35 -6.80 -23.81
CA ILE A 86 5.92 -6.54 -23.75
C ILE A 86 5.47 -5.86 -25.05
N GLY A 87 4.73 -6.61 -25.87
CA GLY A 87 4.34 -6.14 -27.20
C GLY A 87 5.53 -6.04 -28.15
N GLN A 88 5.38 -5.26 -29.21
CA GLN A 88 6.45 -5.04 -30.19
C GLN A 88 7.46 -4.01 -29.70
N ASP A 89 7.00 -2.99 -28.97
CA ASP A 89 7.79 -1.79 -28.68
C ASP A 89 8.21 -1.65 -27.21
N GLY A 90 8.03 -2.70 -26.40
CA GLY A 90 8.29 -2.67 -24.96
C GLY A 90 9.27 -3.73 -24.47
N THR A 91 9.99 -3.38 -23.41
CA THR A 91 10.88 -4.26 -22.66
C THR A 91 10.39 -4.45 -21.23
N ILE A 92 10.75 -5.59 -20.64
CA ILE A 92 10.51 -5.91 -19.24
C ILE A 92 11.86 -6.10 -18.58
N VAL A 93 12.13 -5.28 -17.56
CA VAL A 93 13.37 -5.32 -16.80
C VAL A 93 13.09 -5.41 -15.30
N ASP A 94 13.85 -6.25 -14.60
CA ASP A 94 13.87 -6.26 -13.14
C ASP A 94 14.97 -5.30 -12.66
N LEU A 95 14.61 -4.35 -11.79
CA LEU A 95 15.56 -3.45 -11.15
C LEU A 95 15.80 -3.92 -9.72
N ARG A 96 17.06 -3.91 -9.30
CA ARG A 96 17.46 -4.30 -7.94
C ARG A 96 18.48 -3.32 -7.39
N TRP A 97 18.34 -2.94 -6.12
CA TRP A 97 19.32 -2.12 -5.41
C TRP A 97 19.38 -2.51 -3.94
N ARG A 98 20.46 -2.12 -3.28
CA ARG A 98 20.62 -2.31 -1.84
C ARG A 98 19.61 -1.45 -1.09
N SER A 99 18.83 -2.10 -0.25
CA SER A 99 17.74 -1.54 0.55
C SER A 99 17.95 -1.90 2.03
N ALA A 100 19.20 -1.76 2.50
CA ALA A 100 19.51 -1.94 3.90
C ALA A 100 19.15 -0.65 4.65
N LEU A 101 18.14 -0.72 5.52
CA LEU A 101 17.71 0.40 6.34
C LEU A 101 17.83 0.01 7.81
N ALA A 102 18.70 0.69 8.55
CA ALA A 102 18.82 0.47 9.98
C ALA A 102 17.47 0.75 10.68
N PRO A 103 17.00 -0.13 11.59
CA PRO A 103 15.83 0.14 12.42
C PRO A 103 16.06 1.39 13.28
N LEU A 104 15.01 2.17 13.53
CA LEU A 104 15.06 3.23 14.54
C LEU A 104 15.00 2.64 15.94
N SER A 105 14.25 1.55 16.12
CA SER A 105 14.18 0.84 17.40
C SER A 105 15.53 0.26 17.80
N SER A 106 15.93 0.52 19.05
CA SER A 106 17.03 -0.19 19.70
C SER A 106 16.55 -1.42 20.49
N ASP A 107 15.25 -1.77 20.43
CA ASP A 107 14.71 -2.94 21.12
C ASP A 107 15.27 -4.23 20.47
N PRO A 108 15.96 -5.10 21.22
CA PRO A 108 16.60 -6.29 20.65
C PRO A 108 15.62 -7.25 19.95
N GLU A 109 14.37 -7.36 20.39
CA GLU A 109 13.37 -8.22 19.76
C GLU A 109 12.93 -7.66 18.41
N VAL A 110 12.74 -6.34 18.31
CA VAL A 110 12.40 -5.66 17.05
C VAL A 110 13.54 -5.81 16.05
N VAL A 111 14.77 -5.48 16.48
CA VAL A 111 15.98 -5.60 15.65
C VAL A 111 16.15 -7.03 15.16
N ARG A 112 16.10 -8.02 16.07
CA ARG A 112 16.25 -9.44 15.70
C ARG A 112 15.24 -9.86 14.63
N ARG A 113 13.97 -9.50 14.77
CA ARG A 113 12.92 -9.88 13.80
C ARG A 113 13.12 -9.27 12.42
N LEU A 114 13.61 -8.04 12.34
CA LEU A 114 13.91 -7.38 11.07
C LEU A 114 15.15 -8.01 10.42
N GLU A 115 16.22 -8.22 11.20
CA GLU A 115 17.49 -8.79 10.73
C GLU A 115 17.38 -10.28 10.35
N GLU A 116 16.48 -11.04 10.97
CA GLU A 116 16.15 -12.43 10.57
C GLU A 116 15.71 -12.55 9.09
N ARG A 117 15.41 -11.43 8.42
CA ARG A 117 14.99 -11.35 7.02
C ARG A 117 15.91 -10.50 6.16
N ALA A 118 17.06 -10.05 6.69
CA ALA A 118 17.96 -9.13 6.03
C ALA A 118 18.43 -9.65 4.65
N ASP A 119 18.71 -10.94 4.57
CA ASP A 119 19.14 -11.66 3.36
C ASP A 119 18.18 -11.50 2.18
N VAL A 120 16.87 -11.52 2.44
CA VAL A 120 15.83 -11.37 1.40
C VAL A 120 15.28 -9.94 1.32
N ASN A 121 15.25 -9.21 2.44
CA ASN A 121 14.56 -7.93 2.53
C ASN A 121 15.47 -6.73 2.25
N HIS A 122 16.79 -6.83 2.45
CA HIS A 122 17.74 -5.73 2.17
C HIS A 122 18.12 -5.59 0.70
N THR A 123 17.43 -6.30 -0.19
CA THR A 123 17.45 -6.03 -1.63
C THR A 123 16.06 -5.60 -2.06
N ALA A 124 15.92 -4.35 -2.49
CA ALA A 124 14.70 -3.91 -3.14
C ALA A 124 14.67 -4.49 -4.56
N ILE A 125 13.47 -4.88 -5.00
CA ILE A 125 13.25 -5.42 -6.34
C ILE A 125 11.93 -4.88 -6.88
N VAL A 126 11.96 -4.43 -8.12
CA VAL A 126 10.76 -4.02 -8.88
C VAL A 126 10.85 -4.56 -10.30
N ARG A 127 9.70 -4.69 -10.95
CA ARG A 127 9.63 -5.01 -12.38
C ARG A 127 9.09 -3.82 -13.15
N LEU A 128 9.87 -3.33 -14.11
CA LEU A 128 9.54 -2.22 -14.98
C LEU A 128 9.18 -2.73 -16.37
N TYR A 129 8.05 -2.27 -16.89
CA TYR A 129 7.59 -2.41 -18.26
C TYR A 129 7.77 -1.04 -18.91
N ALA A 130 8.75 -0.92 -19.79
CA ALA A 130 9.16 0.36 -20.38
C ALA A 130 9.02 0.33 -21.90
N HIS A 131 8.57 1.46 -22.45
CA HIS A 131 8.59 1.68 -23.89
C HIS A 131 10.03 1.93 -24.37
N LEU A 132 10.37 1.44 -25.57
CA LEU A 132 11.70 1.56 -26.15
C LEU A 132 11.93 2.87 -26.91
N ASP A 133 10.86 3.60 -27.27
CA ASP A 133 10.94 4.79 -28.12
C ASP A 133 11.33 6.06 -27.34
N ARG A 134 10.69 6.29 -26.19
CA ARG A 134 10.94 7.43 -25.31
C ARG A 134 10.39 7.18 -23.90
N PRO A 135 10.93 7.85 -22.86
CA PRO A 135 10.35 7.80 -21.52
C PRO A 135 8.87 8.23 -21.50
N ARG A 136 8.04 7.52 -20.74
CA ARG A 136 6.61 7.82 -20.58
C ARG A 136 6.26 8.16 -19.13
N PRO A 137 5.12 8.84 -18.88
CA PRO A 137 4.56 8.91 -17.53
C PRO A 137 4.51 7.51 -16.91
N THR A 138 5.09 7.37 -15.72
CA THR A 138 5.30 6.08 -15.08
C THR A 138 4.34 5.90 -13.91
N ILE A 139 3.69 4.74 -13.82
CA ILE A 139 2.85 4.36 -12.69
C ILE A 139 3.50 3.25 -11.86
N VAL A 140 3.70 3.49 -10.56
CA VAL A 140 4.16 2.50 -9.59
C VAL A 140 2.95 1.81 -8.96
N LEU A 141 2.83 0.51 -9.17
CA LEU A 141 1.75 -0.35 -8.72
C LEU A 141 2.17 -1.11 -7.46
N LEU A 142 1.42 -0.93 -6.37
CA LEU A 142 1.71 -1.49 -5.06
C LEU A 142 0.67 -2.54 -4.66
N HIS A 143 1.15 -3.77 -4.45
CA HIS A 143 0.31 -4.92 -4.13
C HIS A 143 -0.31 -4.84 -2.71
N GLY A 144 -1.35 -5.66 -2.50
CA GLY A 144 -1.97 -5.84 -1.18
C GLY A 144 -1.19 -6.80 -0.26
N TYR A 145 -1.71 -7.02 0.95
CA TYR A 145 -1.10 -7.97 1.89
C TYR A 145 -1.03 -9.39 1.29
N LEU A 146 0.08 -10.10 1.52
CA LEU A 146 0.44 -11.40 0.91
C LEU A 146 0.77 -11.37 -0.60
N GLY A 147 0.77 -10.20 -1.23
CA GLY A 147 1.14 -10.03 -2.65
C GLY A 147 2.64 -10.00 -2.91
N GLY A 148 3.01 -9.47 -4.07
CA GLY A 148 4.39 -9.17 -4.48
C GLY A 148 5.01 -10.21 -5.42
N VAL A 149 4.24 -11.19 -5.88
CA VAL A 149 4.67 -12.15 -6.90
C VAL A 149 4.30 -11.60 -8.28
N PHE A 150 5.30 -11.23 -9.09
CA PHE A 150 5.07 -10.51 -10.35
C PHE A 150 4.01 -11.13 -11.26
N ALA A 151 4.03 -12.45 -11.49
CA ALA A 151 3.04 -13.12 -12.34
C ALA A 151 1.59 -12.97 -11.84
N ILE A 152 1.39 -12.84 -10.53
CA ILE A 152 0.07 -12.58 -9.94
C ILE A 152 -0.29 -11.10 -10.09
N GLU A 153 0.66 -10.21 -9.79
CA GLU A 153 0.44 -8.77 -9.85
C GLU A 153 0.22 -8.25 -11.29
N GLU A 154 0.83 -8.88 -12.29
CA GLU A 154 0.65 -8.63 -13.73
C GLU A 154 -0.81 -8.83 -14.20
N VAL A 155 -1.56 -9.68 -13.50
CA VAL A 155 -2.98 -9.94 -13.77
C VAL A 155 -3.85 -9.11 -12.84
N ALA A 156 -3.45 -8.96 -11.57
CA ALA A 156 -4.16 -8.19 -10.58
C ALA A 156 -4.23 -6.71 -10.98
N PHE A 157 -3.14 -6.13 -11.46
CA PHE A 157 -3.13 -4.86 -12.15
C PHE A 157 -3.16 -5.13 -13.65
N PRO A 158 -4.02 -4.49 -14.46
CA PRO A 158 -4.07 -4.72 -15.90
C PRO A 158 -2.85 -4.07 -16.60
N VAL A 159 -1.64 -4.59 -16.33
CA VAL A 159 -0.34 -4.02 -16.72
C VAL A 159 -0.28 -3.83 -18.23
N ARG A 160 -0.67 -4.87 -18.99
CA ARG A 160 -0.68 -4.82 -20.46
C ARG A 160 -1.52 -3.67 -20.98
N TRP A 161 -2.72 -3.51 -20.44
CA TRP A 161 -3.61 -2.44 -20.83
C TRP A 161 -3.04 -1.06 -20.47
N MET A 162 -2.49 -0.88 -19.26
CA MET A 162 -1.87 0.38 -18.85
C MET A 162 -0.68 0.75 -19.75
N PHE A 163 0.14 -0.25 -20.08
CA PHE A 163 1.26 -0.11 -21.00
C PHE A 163 0.78 0.34 -22.38
N GLU A 164 -0.20 -0.34 -22.97
CA GLU A 164 -0.78 0.00 -24.27
C GLU A 164 -1.52 1.35 -24.28
N ARG A 165 -1.90 1.87 -23.10
CA ARG A 165 -2.41 3.24 -22.97
C ARG A 165 -1.33 4.31 -23.02
N GLY A 166 -0.05 3.92 -22.98
CA GLY A 166 1.10 4.80 -23.08
C GLY A 166 1.78 5.13 -21.76
N LEU A 167 1.55 4.33 -20.70
CA LEU A 167 2.28 4.43 -19.43
C LEU A 167 3.47 3.47 -19.42
N ASP A 168 4.58 3.90 -18.83
CA ASP A 168 5.51 2.94 -18.27
C ASP A 168 4.94 2.42 -16.95
N VAL A 169 5.11 1.13 -16.67
CA VAL A 169 4.46 0.48 -15.53
C VAL A 169 5.52 -0.14 -14.64
N VAL A 170 5.43 0.07 -13.33
CA VAL A 170 6.32 -0.57 -12.36
C VAL A 170 5.50 -1.40 -11.39
N LEU A 171 5.80 -2.69 -11.25
CA LEU A 171 5.31 -3.50 -10.14
C LEU A 171 6.31 -3.38 -8.98
N GLY A 172 5.92 -2.64 -7.94
CA GLY A 172 6.72 -2.45 -6.73
C GLY A 172 6.49 -3.57 -5.71
N VAL A 173 7.57 -4.14 -5.17
CA VAL A 173 7.50 -5.16 -4.11
C VAL A 173 7.73 -4.52 -2.74
N LEU A 174 6.69 -4.53 -1.90
CA LEU A 174 6.77 -4.03 -0.54
C LEU A 174 7.73 -4.89 0.33
N PRO A 175 8.37 -4.31 1.36
CA PRO A 175 9.20 -5.06 2.28
C PRO A 175 8.49 -6.31 2.85
N HIS A 176 9.25 -7.38 3.02
CA HIS A 176 8.84 -8.67 3.58
C HIS A 176 7.83 -9.49 2.77
N HIS A 177 7.49 -9.07 1.55
CA HIS A 177 6.52 -9.72 0.66
C HIS A 177 7.17 -10.35 -0.57
N GLY A 178 6.46 -11.28 -1.21
CA GLY A 178 6.90 -11.94 -2.44
C GLY A 178 8.39 -12.35 -2.39
N PRO A 179 9.23 -11.90 -3.35
CA PRO A 179 10.67 -12.21 -3.37
C PRO A 179 11.47 -11.60 -2.22
N ARG A 180 10.91 -10.64 -1.47
CA ARG A 180 11.50 -10.03 -0.26
C ARG A 180 11.02 -10.70 1.04
N GLY A 181 10.24 -11.77 0.93
CA GLY A 181 9.70 -12.55 2.06
C GLY A 181 10.38 -13.90 2.24
N ILE A 182 10.15 -14.53 3.40
CA ILE A 182 10.57 -15.90 3.65
C ILE A 182 9.43 -16.85 3.25
N ARG A 183 9.69 -17.77 2.32
CA ARG A 183 8.71 -18.77 1.87
C ARG A 183 8.13 -19.54 3.07
N GLY A 184 6.81 -19.65 3.12
CA GLY A 184 6.09 -20.35 4.19
C GLY A 184 5.93 -19.53 5.49
N ARG A 185 6.49 -18.32 5.57
CA ARG A 185 6.27 -17.39 6.70
C ARG A 185 5.43 -16.20 6.24
N ARG A 186 4.55 -15.70 7.12
CA ARG A 186 3.80 -14.47 6.85
C ARG A 186 4.75 -13.25 6.75
N PRO A 187 4.43 -12.25 5.92
CA PRO A 187 5.15 -10.98 5.87
C PRO A 187 5.14 -10.27 7.23
N LEU A 188 6.14 -9.42 7.49
CA LEU A 188 6.14 -8.53 8.66
C LEU A 188 5.37 -7.23 8.41
N LEU A 189 4.99 -6.92 7.17
CA LEU A 189 4.19 -5.75 6.87
C LEU A 189 2.76 -6.18 6.51
N PRO A 190 1.72 -5.78 7.26
CA PRO A 190 1.76 -5.36 8.66
C PRO A 190 1.99 -6.54 9.63
N HIS A 191 2.44 -6.22 10.85
CA HIS A 191 2.64 -7.16 11.95
C HIS A 191 1.70 -6.85 13.14
N SER A 192 1.53 -7.80 14.08
CA SER A 192 0.75 -7.56 15.31
C SER A 192 1.43 -6.63 16.32
N ASP A 193 2.75 -6.54 16.26
CA ASP A 193 3.56 -5.56 17.00
C ASP A 193 3.61 -4.27 16.19
N PRO A 194 3.04 -3.16 16.69
CA PRO A 194 3.06 -1.86 16.01
C PRO A 194 4.45 -1.39 15.61
N ARG A 195 5.48 -1.66 16.43
CA ARG A 195 6.85 -1.20 16.17
C ARG A 195 7.38 -1.76 14.86
N ILE A 196 7.13 -3.05 14.62
CA ILE A 196 7.54 -3.74 13.39
C ILE A 196 6.76 -3.17 12.19
N THR A 197 5.45 -2.96 12.34
CA THR A 197 4.63 -2.34 11.29
C THR A 197 5.15 -0.94 10.92
N ILE A 198 5.50 -0.13 11.92
CA ILE A 198 6.04 1.23 11.73
C ILE A 198 7.39 1.19 11.01
N GLU A 199 8.34 0.36 11.47
CA GLU A 199 9.65 0.20 10.82
C GLU A 199 9.52 -0.33 9.38
N SER A 200 8.62 -1.29 9.14
CA SER A 200 8.40 -1.83 7.80
C SER A 200 7.74 -0.81 6.85
N PHE A 201 6.83 0.04 7.33
CA PHE A 201 6.30 1.15 6.52
C PHE A 201 7.36 2.22 6.26
N ARG A 202 8.19 2.54 7.26
CA ARG A 202 9.35 3.42 7.10
C ARG A 202 10.27 2.90 5.98
N HIS A 203 10.59 1.61 6.02
CA HIS A 203 11.38 0.95 4.97
C HIS A 203 10.70 1.04 3.60
N ALA A 204 9.41 0.75 3.52
CA ALA A 204 8.65 0.81 2.27
C ALA A 204 8.70 2.22 1.64
N ILE A 205 8.51 3.27 2.44
CA ILE A 205 8.54 4.64 1.92
C ILE A 205 9.95 5.05 1.50
N VAL A 206 11.00 4.70 2.24
CA VAL A 206 12.38 4.96 1.82
C VAL A 206 12.70 4.30 0.48
N ASP A 207 12.29 3.05 0.28
CA ASP A 207 12.43 2.36 -1.01
C ASP A 207 11.67 3.05 -2.13
N LEU A 208 10.44 3.50 -1.85
CA LEU A 208 9.62 4.18 -2.85
C LEU A 208 10.16 5.56 -3.22
N ARG A 209 10.69 6.32 -2.26
CA ARG A 209 11.40 7.59 -2.54
C ARG A 209 12.62 7.36 -3.42
N THR A 210 13.39 6.30 -3.13
CA THR A 210 14.53 5.87 -3.94
C THR A 210 14.09 5.53 -5.36
N LEU A 211 13.01 4.74 -5.50
CA LEU A 211 12.44 4.36 -6.79
C LEU A 211 11.94 5.59 -7.58
N VAL A 212 11.25 6.53 -6.93
CA VAL A 212 10.81 7.78 -7.58
C VAL A 212 12.02 8.52 -8.15
N SER A 213 13.11 8.66 -7.38
CA SER A 213 14.36 9.27 -7.89
C SER A 213 14.89 8.51 -9.11
N VAL A 214 15.02 7.19 -9.02
CA VAL A 214 15.51 6.35 -10.13
C VAL A 214 14.67 6.52 -11.39
N LEU A 215 13.35 6.58 -11.27
CA LEU A 215 12.45 6.77 -12.42
C LEU A 215 12.59 8.17 -13.02
N ARG A 216 12.75 9.21 -12.18
CA ARG A 216 13.01 10.58 -12.64
C ARG A 216 14.36 10.73 -13.33
N ASP A 217 15.41 10.14 -12.78
CA ASP A 217 16.76 10.14 -13.35
C ASP A 217 16.81 9.44 -14.72
N ARG A 218 15.88 8.50 -14.95
CA ARG A 218 15.65 7.84 -16.25
C ARG A 218 14.83 8.67 -17.24
N GLY A 219 14.40 9.86 -16.85
CA GLY A 219 13.68 10.80 -17.70
C GLY A 219 12.16 10.64 -17.67
N ALA A 220 11.58 9.94 -16.69
CA ALA A 220 10.13 9.86 -16.58
C ALA A 220 9.50 11.25 -16.41
N PRO A 221 8.67 11.72 -17.37
CA PRO A 221 8.08 13.07 -17.31
C PRO A 221 7.08 13.23 -16.16
N ALA A 222 6.49 12.13 -15.70
CA ALA A 222 5.68 12.04 -14.49
C ALA A 222 5.87 10.67 -13.81
N VAL A 223 5.79 10.61 -12.50
CA VAL A 223 5.81 9.41 -11.66
C VAL A 223 4.67 9.51 -10.66
N GLY A 224 3.74 8.57 -10.74
CA GLY A 224 2.64 8.44 -9.77
C GLY A 224 2.55 7.04 -9.20
N ALA A 225 1.70 6.87 -8.18
CA ALA A 225 1.53 5.59 -7.49
C ALA A 225 0.07 5.16 -7.42
N MET A 226 -0.20 3.90 -7.74
CA MET A 226 -1.47 3.24 -7.48
C MET A 226 -1.23 2.04 -6.57
N GLY A 227 -2.13 1.80 -5.62
CA GLY A 227 -1.99 0.67 -4.73
C GLY A 227 -3.31 0.08 -4.31
N MET A 228 -3.35 -1.24 -4.11
CA MET A 228 -4.53 -1.96 -3.63
C MET A 228 -4.39 -2.32 -2.16
N SER A 229 -5.42 -2.08 -1.35
CA SER A 229 -5.45 -2.52 0.06
C SER A 229 -4.28 -1.94 0.88
N LEU A 230 -3.36 -2.78 1.38
CA LEU A 230 -2.09 -2.37 1.99
C LEU A 230 -1.26 -1.45 1.07
N GLY A 231 -1.22 -1.75 -0.23
CA GLY A 231 -0.59 -0.90 -1.22
C GLY A 231 -1.30 0.45 -1.35
N GLY A 232 -2.62 0.50 -1.16
CA GLY A 232 -3.40 1.74 -1.16
C GLY A 232 -3.10 2.64 0.04
N TYR A 233 -2.90 2.04 1.22
CA TYR A 233 -2.36 2.75 2.40
C TYR A 233 -0.97 3.31 2.09
N THR A 234 -0.11 2.48 1.49
CA THR A 234 1.29 2.84 1.21
C THR A 234 1.41 3.93 0.14
N SER A 235 0.60 3.89 -0.93
CA SER A 235 0.59 4.93 -1.96
C SER A 235 0.05 6.25 -1.42
N ALA A 236 -1.00 6.22 -0.59
CA ALA A 236 -1.50 7.40 0.09
C ALA A 236 -0.45 7.98 1.06
N LEU A 237 0.27 7.13 1.80
CA LEU A 237 1.34 7.58 2.68
C LEU A 237 2.47 8.25 1.87
N LEU A 238 2.89 7.62 0.77
CA LEU A 238 3.89 8.18 -0.14
C LEU A 238 3.50 9.57 -0.65
N ALA A 239 2.23 9.77 -1.02
CA ALA A 239 1.71 11.05 -1.48
C ALA A 239 1.84 12.19 -0.44
N THR A 240 1.98 11.88 0.85
CA THR A 240 2.22 12.88 1.90
C THR A 240 3.71 13.13 2.20
N VAL A 241 4.59 12.24 1.72
CA VAL A 241 6.03 12.24 2.03
C VAL A 241 6.85 12.71 0.83
N GLU A 242 6.52 12.26 -0.38
CA GLU A 242 7.27 12.54 -1.62
C GLU A 242 6.40 13.28 -2.63
N PRO A 243 6.91 14.31 -3.32
CA PRO A 243 6.20 14.99 -4.42
C PRO A 243 6.11 14.09 -5.68
N ILE A 244 5.24 13.09 -5.64
CA ILE A 244 4.79 12.34 -6.83
C ILE A 244 3.69 13.13 -7.57
N ASP A 245 3.47 12.86 -8.85
CA ASP A 245 2.54 13.68 -9.64
C ASP A 245 1.08 13.26 -9.50
N PHE A 246 0.81 11.98 -9.22
CA PHE A 246 -0.56 11.47 -9.04
C PHE A 246 -0.61 10.27 -8.09
N VAL A 247 -1.77 10.07 -7.47
CA VAL A 247 -1.99 8.96 -6.54
C VAL A 247 -3.35 8.31 -6.72
N VAL A 248 -3.39 6.97 -6.69
CA VAL A 248 -4.62 6.18 -6.79
C VAL A 248 -4.69 5.08 -5.72
N PRO A 249 -5.21 5.38 -4.52
CA PRO A 249 -5.54 4.35 -3.54
C PRO A 249 -6.80 3.59 -3.97
N MET A 250 -6.71 2.29 -4.19
CA MET A 250 -7.82 1.41 -4.56
C MET A 250 -8.11 0.41 -3.43
N ILE A 251 -9.40 0.22 -3.10
CA ILE A 251 -9.87 -0.55 -1.93
C ILE A 251 -8.96 -0.34 -0.70
N PRO A 252 -8.65 0.92 -0.35
CA PRO A 252 -7.50 1.19 0.50
C PRO A 252 -7.82 0.96 1.98
N LEU A 253 -6.79 0.59 2.74
CA LEU A 253 -6.79 0.81 4.17
C LEU A 253 -6.42 2.28 4.46
N ALA A 254 -7.06 2.92 5.44
CA ALA A 254 -6.77 4.31 5.84
C ALA A 254 -6.18 4.46 7.25
N SER A 255 -6.55 3.59 8.19
CA SER A 255 -6.09 3.65 9.58
C SER A 255 -5.94 2.23 10.14
N ILE A 256 -4.81 1.99 10.79
CA ILE A 256 -4.51 0.71 11.47
C ILE A 256 -5.42 0.57 12.70
N ALA A 257 -5.78 1.66 13.37
CA ALA A 257 -6.66 1.62 14.54
C ALA A 257 -8.12 1.35 14.17
N ASP A 258 -8.62 1.91 13.07
CA ASP A 258 -9.92 1.55 12.50
C ASP A 258 -9.96 0.06 12.18
N PHE A 259 -8.94 -0.47 11.50
CA PHE A 259 -8.88 -1.88 11.17
C PHE A 259 -8.81 -2.78 12.41
N ALA A 260 -8.09 -2.34 13.45
CA ALA A 260 -8.05 -3.05 14.72
C ALA A 260 -9.40 -3.03 15.43
N ARG A 261 -10.11 -1.90 15.44
CA ARG A 261 -11.46 -1.77 16.02
C ARG A 261 -12.45 -2.65 15.27
N ASP A 262 -12.50 -2.53 13.95
CA ASP A 262 -13.49 -3.20 13.09
C ASP A 262 -13.23 -4.71 13.01
N GLY A 263 -11.98 -5.13 13.22
CA GLY A 263 -11.58 -6.52 13.36
C GLY A 263 -11.66 -7.09 14.78
N ASP A 264 -12.27 -6.36 15.73
CA ASP A 264 -12.42 -6.75 17.15
C ASP A 264 -11.10 -7.14 17.83
N ARG A 265 -10.04 -6.36 17.55
CA ARG A 265 -8.67 -6.61 18.06
C ARG A 265 -8.34 -5.81 19.32
N LEU A 266 -9.22 -4.92 19.77
CA LEU A 266 -9.06 -4.11 20.97
C LEU A 266 -9.74 -4.81 22.15
N VAL A 267 -9.08 -4.90 23.30
CA VAL A 267 -9.52 -5.75 24.43
C VAL A 267 -9.99 -4.93 25.63
N GLY A 268 -10.77 -5.51 26.53
CA GLY A 268 -11.24 -4.83 27.76
C GLY A 268 -12.58 -4.11 27.61
N THR A 269 -12.86 -3.17 28.53
CA THR A 269 -14.11 -2.38 28.56
C THR A 269 -14.22 -1.42 27.38
N ALA A 270 -15.40 -0.82 27.15
CA ALA A 270 -15.58 0.15 26.07
C ALA A 270 -14.62 1.35 26.18
N THR A 271 -14.36 1.84 27.40
CA THR A 271 -13.37 2.89 27.67
C THR A 271 -11.96 2.42 27.32
N GLN A 272 -11.54 1.25 27.81
CA GLN A 272 -10.20 0.71 27.53
C GLN A 272 -9.96 0.45 26.04
N ARG A 273 -10.99 0.03 25.30
CA ARG A 273 -10.90 -0.12 23.84
C ARG A 273 -10.75 1.23 23.14
N ARG A 274 -11.41 2.28 23.63
CA ARG A 274 -11.24 3.65 23.10
C ARG A 274 -9.83 4.18 23.37
N GLU A 275 -9.34 4.04 24.60
CA GLU A 275 -7.97 4.42 24.98
C GLU A 275 -6.93 3.69 24.11
N GLN A 276 -7.07 2.38 23.91
CA GLN A 276 -6.21 1.63 22.99
C GLN A 276 -6.31 2.11 21.54
N TYR A 277 -7.50 2.49 21.07
CA TYR A 277 -7.67 3.05 19.72
C TYR A 277 -6.88 4.35 19.58
N ASP A 278 -7.03 5.27 20.53
CA ASP A 278 -6.36 6.59 20.50
C ASP A 278 -4.83 6.43 20.60
N ALA A 279 -4.37 5.54 21.49
CA ALA A 279 -2.94 5.23 21.63
C ALA A 279 -2.38 4.56 20.35
N LEU A 280 -3.16 3.75 19.65
CA LEU A 280 -2.75 3.10 18.40
C LEU A 280 -2.65 4.09 17.23
N GLU A 281 -3.56 5.06 17.15
CA GLU A 281 -3.45 6.19 16.20
C GLU A 281 -2.18 7.01 16.48
N LYS A 282 -1.92 7.35 17.74
CA LYS A 282 -0.70 8.05 18.15
C LYS A 282 0.56 7.27 17.80
N ALA A 283 0.59 5.97 18.09
CA ALA A 283 1.71 5.09 17.75
C ALA A 283 2.05 5.08 16.26
N HIS A 284 1.02 5.05 15.40
CA HIS A 284 1.22 4.96 13.95
C HIS A 284 1.28 6.32 13.25
N CYS A 285 1.19 7.46 13.95
CA CYS A 285 1.00 8.75 13.29
C CYS A 285 2.14 9.10 12.32
N ALA A 286 3.39 8.71 12.61
CA ALA A 286 4.52 8.91 11.70
C ALA A 286 4.33 8.21 10.34
N VAL A 287 3.68 7.05 10.32
CA VAL A 287 3.39 6.26 9.12
C VAL A 287 1.92 6.34 8.68
N SER A 288 1.13 7.23 9.26
CA SER A 288 -0.27 7.40 8.87
C SER A 288 -0.36 8.24 7.58
N PRO A 289 -1.12 7.80 6.56
CA PRO A 289 -1.38 8.61 5.37
C PRO A 289 -2.25 9.84 5.68
N LEU A 290 -2.82 9.95 6.88
CA LEU A 290 -3.70 11.05 7.27
C LEU A 290 -2.99 12.13 8.11
N ALA A 291 -1.73 11.91 8.49
CA ALA A 291 -1.03 12.75 9.46
C ALA A 291 -0.38 14.01 8.86
N ARG A 292 -0.28 14.08 7.53
CA ARG A 292 0.36 15.18 6.80
C ARG A 292 -0.49 15.54 5.58
N PRO A 293 -0.50 16.81 5.13
CA PRO A 293 -1.14 17.16 3.87
C PRO A 293 -0.57 16.36 2.69
N SER A 294 -1.43 16.05 1.73
CA SER A 294 -1.00 15.52 0.44
C SER A 294 -0.07 16.52 -0.26
N LYS A 295 0.99 16.00 -0.89
CA LYS A 295 1.86 16.73 -1.83
C LYS A 295 1.38 16.60 -3.28
N VAL A 296 0.34 15.80 -3.52
CA VAL A 296 -0.31 15.60 -4.81
C VAL A 296 -1.48 16.56 -4.93
N ASP A 297 -1.61 17.21 -6.09
CA ASP A 297 -2.76 18.05 -6.43
C ASP A 297 -4.07 17.24 -6.35
N PRO A 298 -5.13 17.75 -5.71
CA PRO A 298 -6.44 17.09 -5.65
C PRO A 298 -6.98 16.59 -6.99
N ALA A 299 -6.75 17.32 -8.09
CA ALA A 299 -7.18 16.93 -9.44
C ALA A 299 -6.47 15.66 -9.96
N ARG A 300 -5.31 15.35 -9.37
CA ARG A 300 -4.42 14.23 -9.69
C ARG A 300 -4.52 13.09 -8.66
N ALA A 301 -5.48 13.18 -7.75
CA ALA A 301 -5.78 12.14 -6.78
C ALA A 301 -7.16 11.50 -7.09
N LEU A 302 -7.20 10.16 -7.06
CA LEU A 302 -8.42 9.39 -7.24
C LEU A 302 -8.47 8.24 -6.24
N VAL A 303 -9.52 8.17 -5.44
CA VAL A 303 -9.76 7.01 -4.57
C VAL A 303 -10.80 6.10 -5.21
N ILE A 304 -10.53 4.80 -5.25
CA ILE A 304 -11.43 3.79 -5.82
C ILE A 304 -11.86 2.84 -4.70
N ALA A 305 -13.16 2.59 -4.54
CA ALA A 305 -13.67 1.68 -3.52
C ALA A 305 -14.70 0.69 -4.06
N GLY A 306 -14.69 -0.51 -3.50
CA GLY A 306 -15.73 -1.51 -3.74
C GLY A 306 -16.90 -1.28 -2.79
N SER A 307 -18.11 -1.10 -3.31
CA SER A 307 -19.33 -0.91 -2.52
C SER A 307 -19.63 -2.11 -1.61
N GLY A 308 -19.11 -3.30 -1.98
CA GLY A 308 -19.27 -4.55 -1.22
C GLY A 308 -18.10 -4.90 -0.31
N ASP A 309 -17.07 -4.04 -0.22
CA ASP A 309 -15.85 -4.33 0.54
C ASP A 309 -16.15 -4.50 2.05
N ARG A 310 -15.76 -5.65 2.60
CA ARG A 310 -15.87 -5.96 4.05
C ARG A 310 -14.53 -6.22 4.73
N ILE A 311 -13.41 -6.00 4.06
CA ILE A 311 -12.06 -6.09 4.63
C ILE A 311 -11.56 -4.70 4.97
N THR A 312 -11.67 -3.77 4.02
CA THR A 312 -11.46 -2.34 4.19
C THR A 312 -12.74 -1.64 3.75
N PRO A 313 -13.74 -1.54 4.64
CA PRO A 313 -15.02 -0.95 4.31
C PRO A 313 -14.87 0.43 3.65
N GLN A 314 -15.88 0.82 2.85
CA GLN A 314 -15.92 2.10 2.11
C GLN A 314 -15.53 3.32 2.98
N SER A 315 -15.78 3.29 4.29
CA SER A 315 -15.37 4.33 5.23
C SER A 315 -13.86 4.64 5.19
N HIS A 316 -12.99 3.66 4.92
CA HIS A 316 -11.55 3.93 4.74
C HIS A 316 -11.29 4.73 3.46
N ALA A 317 -11.95 4.37 2.36
CA ALA A 317 -11.85 5.10 1.12
C ALA A 317 -12.40 6.53 1.24
N GLU A 318 -13.52 6.71 1.95
CA GLU A 318 -14.09 8.03 2.24
C GLU A 318 -13.13 8.90 3.08
N LYS A 319 -12.49 8.31 4.10
CA LYS A 319 -11.48 9.01 4.90
C LYS A 319 -10.30 9.49 4.05
N LEU A 320 -9.77 8.62 3.18
CA LEU A 320 -8.67 8.99 2.29
C LEU A 320 -9.11 10.00 1.22
N ALA A 321 -10.29 9.83 0.62
CA ALA A 321 -10.81 10.77 -0.37
C ALA A 321 -10.96 12.17 0.24
N LYS A 322 -11.52 12.26 1.44
CA LYS A 322 -11.61 13.52 2.19
C LYS A 322 -10.23 14.11 2.49
N HIS A 323 -9.27 13.29 2.93
CA HIS A 323 -7.94 13.75 3.29
C HIS A 323 -7.14 14.26 2.08
N LEU A 324 -7.22 13.56 0.96
CA LEU A 324 -6.54 13.90 -0.29
C LEU A 324 -7.29 14.96 -1.12
N ASP A 325 -8.48 15.39 -0.67
CA ASP A 325 -9.46 16.15 -1.47
C ASP A 325 -9.72 15.52 -2.85
N ALA A 326 -9.67 14.19 -2.89
CA ALA A 326 -9.71 13.40 -4.10
C ALA A 326 -11.14 13.05 -4.49
N ARG A 327 -11.37 12.85 -5.79
CA ARG A 327 -12.60 12.20 -6.26
C ARG A 327 -12.66 10.77 -5.73
N LEU A 328 -13.82 10.36 -5.23
CA LEU A 328 -14.13 8.96 -4.88
C LEU A 328 -14.94 8.30 -6.00
N HIS A 329 -14.46 7.17 -6.51
CA HIS A 329 -15.17 6.32 -7.47
C HIS A 329 -15.55 4.98 -6.82
N LEU A 330 -16.81 4.60 -6.94
CA LEU A 330 -17.33 3.34 -6.41
C LEU A 330 -17.57 2.35 -7.54
N PHE A 331 -17.16 1.10 -7.34
CA PHE A 331 -17.56 -0.05 -8.17
C PHE A 331 -18.39 -1.05 -7.34
N ASP A 332 -19.11 -1.98 -7.98
CA ASP A 332 -20.11 -2.82 -7.31
C ASP A 332 -19.53 -4.02 -6.52
N GLY A 333 -18.26 -4.36 -6.74
CA GLY A 333 -17.55 -5.49 -6.14
C GLY A 333 -17.09 -5.30 -4.69
N GLY A 334 -16.48 -6.34 -4.13
CA GLY A 334 -15.85 -6.35 -2.81
C GLY A 334 -14.33 -6.21 -2.88
N HIS A 335 -13.65 -6.50 -1.77
CA HIS A 335 -12.19 -6.41 -1.63
C HIS A 335 -11.47 -7.44 -2.50
N LEU A 336 -11.93 -8.70 -2.45
CA LEU A 336 -11.32 -9.81 -3.17
C LEU A 336 -12.04 -10.06 -4.50
N LEU A 337 -13.36 -10.13 -4.46
CA LEU A 337 -14.20 -10.27 -5.65
C LEU A 337 -14.52 -8.89 -6.23
N GLN A 338 -13.54 -8.33 -6.93
CA GLN A 338 -13.54 -6.96 -7.46
C GLN A 338 -14.36 -6.81 -8.77
N VAL A 339 -15.58 -7.33 -8.79
CA VAL A 339 -16.47 -7.26 -9.97
C VAL A 339 -16.74 -5.80 -10.33
N GLY A 340 -16.44 -5.39 -11.57
CA GLY A 340 -16.61 -4.01 -12.05
C GLY A 340 -15.39 -3.10 -11.84
N ARG A 341 -14.26 -3.64 -11.38
CA ARG A 341 -13.02 -2.86 -11.19
C ARG A 341 -12.46 -2.21 -12.47
N ASP A 342 -12.84 -2.72 -13.64
CA ASP A 342 -12.49 -2.15 -14.94
C ASP A 342 -12.99 -0.71 -15.07
N GLU A 343 -14.12 -0.35 -14.45
CA GLU A 343 -14.59 1.04 -14.37
C GLU A 343 -13.61 1.92 -13.60
N GLY A 344 -13.08 1.41 -12.48
CA GLY A 344 -12.03 2.07 -11.71
C GLY A 344 -10.78 2.36 -12.54
N PHE A 345 -10.26 1.36 -13.25
CA PHE A 345 -9.10 1.56 -14.14
C PHE A 345 -9.39 2.53 -15.29
N ARG A 346 -10.61 2.51 -15.84
CA ARG A 346 -11.05 3.52 -16.83
C ARG A 346 -11.09 4.92 -16.23
N GLU A 347 -11.50 5.10 -14.98
CA GLU A 347 -11.43 6.40 -14.30
C GLU A 347 -9.98 6.87 -14.08
N VAL A 348 -9.05 5.97 -13.76
CA VAL A 348 -7.62 6.30 -13.71
C VAL A 348 -7.16 6.86 -15.05
N ALA A 349 -7.42 6.16 -16.15
CA ALA A 349 -7.01 6.65 -17.46
C ALA A 349 -7.70 7.95 -17.87
N ARG A 350 -8.94 8.20 -17.44
CA ARG A 350 -9.61 9.49 -17.66
C ARG A 350 -8.96 10.61 -16.85
N MET A 351 -8.55 10.35 -15.61
CA MET A 351 -7.81 11.31 -14.79
C MET A 351 -6.49 11.68 -15.47
N LEU A 352 -5.68 10.69 -15.82
CA LEU A 352 -4.38 10.91 -16.46
C LEU A 352 -4.51 11.60 -17.83
N ALA A 353 -5.58 11.32 -18.59
CA ALA A 353 -5.84 12.01 -19.86
C ALA A 353 -6.24 13.48 -19.68
N ARG A 354 -7.00 13.83 -18.62
CA ARG A 354 -7.31 15.24 -18.32
C ARG A 354 -6.04 16.04 -17.98
N GLU A 355 -5.06 15.39 -17.36
CA GLU A 355 -3.77 15.96 -17.01
C GLU A 355 -2.75 15.92 -18.16
N GLY A 356 -3.14 15.43 -19.35
CA GLY A 356 -2.26 15.39 -20.52
C GLY A 356 -1.18 14.31 -20.50
N TRP A 357 -1.25 13.35 -19.58
CA TRP A 357 -0.30 12.21 -19.52
C TRP A 357 -0.71 11.01 -20.36
N LEU A 358 -1.98 10.93 -20.76
CA LEU A 358 -2.47 9.90 -21.66
C LEU A 358 -3.30 10.49 -22.79
N GLU A 359 -3.21 9.87 -23.96
CA GLU A 359 -4.05 10.24 -25.09
C GLU A 359 -5.54 9.93 -24.82
N PRO A 360 -6.46 10.86 -25.16
CA PRO A 360 -7.90 10.62 -25.08
C PRO A 360 -8.33 9.56 -26.11
N ARG A 361 -8.70 8.36 -25.64
CA ARG A 361 -9.35 7.28 -26.42
C ARG A 361 -8.65 6.86 -27.72
N GLY A 362 -7.64 5.99 -27.58
CA GLY A 362 -7.12 5.16 -28.67
C GLY A 362 -6.68 3.75 -28.25
N GLY A 363 -6.95 3.35 -27.00
CA GLY A 363 -6.37 2.13 -26.42
C GLY A 363 -7.29 0.89 -26.45
N PRO A 364 -6.71 -0.30 -26.21
CA PRO A 364 -7.43 -1.56 -26.18
C PRO A 364 -8.49 -1.61 -25.05
N ARG A 365 -9.47 -2.51 -25.20
CA ARG A 365 -10.49 -2.76 -24.18
C ARG A 365 -9.85 -3.53 -23.01
N LEU A 366 -10.23 -3.16 -21.77
CA LEU A 366 -9.82 -3.81 -20.52
C LEU A 366 -10.32 -5.24 -20.42
#